data_AF-A0A6P0M2B7-F1
#
_entry.id   AF-A0A6P0M2B7-F1
#
_cell.length_a   1.000
_cell.length_b   1.000
_cell.length_c   1.000
_cell.angle_alpha   90.00
_cell.angle_beta   90.00
_cell.angle_gamma   90.00
#
_symmetry.space_group_name_H-M   'P 1'
#
loop_
_entity.id
_entity.type
_entity.pdbx_description
1 polymer ?
#
loop_
_entity_poly.entity_id
_entity_poly.type
_entity_poly.pdbx_seq_one_letter_code
_entity_poly.pdbx_strand_id
1 'polypeptide(L)'
;MSISKFKYFFDCCVGSWVAQRTYHDLTHQQVERSRTEFTIEPLSSPLKTKVLMDNQQPDLPNINDLCGYHLGFETVSEKGERVSQQLNMLFVPQVEQSIILEGDYLRDRAYE
;
A
#
# COMPACT_ATOMS: atom_id res chain seq x y z
N MET A 1 15.52 -12.43 1.20
CA MET A 1 15.01 -11.59 0.13
C MET A 1 15.79 -10.32 0.34
N SER A 2 16.65 -9.92 -0.59
CA SER A 2 17.43 -8.72 -0.35
C SER A 2 16.53 -7.49 -0.45
N ILE A 3 16.84 -6.45 0.31
CA ILE A 3 16.13 -5.16 0.22
C ILE A 3 16.06 -4.63 -1.23
N SER A 4 17.08 -4.92 -2.05
CA SER A 4 17.12 -4.56 -3.47
C SER A 4 16.08 -5.30 -4.32
N LYS A 5 15.83 -6.59 -4.06
CA LYS A 5 14.78 -7.36 -4.75
C LYS A 5 13.39 -6.92 -4.30
N PHE A 6 13.25 -6.57 -3.03
CA PHE A 6 12.02 -6.02 -2.50
C PHE A 6 11.72 -4.64 -3.10
N LYS A 7 12.73 -3.78 -3.22
CA LYS A 7 12.62 -2.52 -3.96
C LYS A 7 12.23 -2.73 -5.42
N TYR A 8 12.81 -3.72 -6.09
CA TYR A 8 12.42 -4.06 -7.46
C TYR A 8 10.95 -4.51 -7.56
N PHE A 9 10.48 -5.36 -6.63
CA PHE A 9 9.06 -5.66 -6.52
C PHE A 9 8.24 -4.37 -6.39
N PHE A 10 8.75 -3.41 -5.61
CA PHE A 10 8.04 -2.14 -5.45
C PHE A 10 7.97 -1.32 -6.75
N ASP A 11 9.12 -1.16 -7.41
CA ASP A 11 9.21 -0.44 -8.67
C ASP A 11 8.30 -1.07 -9.75
N CYS A 12 8.07 -2.40 -9.70
CA CYS A 12 7.15 -3.10 -10.61
C CYS A 12 5.66 -2.81 -10.38
N CYS A 13 5.24 -2.36 -9.20
CA CYS A 13 3.83 -2.03 -8.96
C CYS A 13 3.46 -0.62 -9.43
N VAL A 14 4.42 0.26 -9.70
CA VAL A 14 4.17 1.64 -10.13
C VAL A 14 3.44 1.65 -11.47
N GLY A 15 2.39 2.45 -11.58
CA GLY A 15 1.58 2.61 -12.78
C GLY A 15 0.08 2.52 -12.52
N SER A 16 -0.67 2.36 -13.61
CA SER A 16 -2.13 2.24 -13.58
C SER A 16 -2.54 0.78 -13.70
N TRP A 17 -3.44 0.35 -12.82
CA TRP A 17 -3.94 -1.03 -12.80
C TRP A 17 -5.45 -1.07 -12.79
N VAL A 18 -6.02 -2.10 -13.39
CA VAL A 18 -7.44 -2.43 -13.28
C VAL A 18 -7.55 -3.79 -12.62
N ALA A 19 -8.25 -3.85 -11.49
CA ALA A 19 -8.52 -5.09 -10.79
C ALA A 19 -10.02 -5.41 -10.82
N GLN A 20 -10.33 -6.69 -10.89
CA GLN A 20 -11.65 -7.22 -10.59
C GLN A 20 -11.54 -8.00 -9.29
N ARG A 21 -12.32 -7.61 -8.27
CA ARG A 21 -12.34 -8.28 -6.98
C ARG A 21 -13.68 -9.00 -6.80
N THR A 22 -13.62 -10.23 -6.33
CA THR A 22 -14.79 -11.00 -5.89
C THR A 22 -14.68 -11.20 -4.39
N TYR A 23 -15.69 -10.76 -3.64
CA TYR A 23 -15.81 -10.93 -2.19
C TYR A 23 -16.88 -11.97 -1.89
N HIS A 24 -16.57 -12.90 -1.00
CA HIS A 24 -17.48 -13.93 -0.54
C HIS A 24 -17.83 -13.67 0.93
N ASP A 25 -19.06 -13.23 1.18
CA ASP A 25 -19.61 -13.16 2.54
C ASP A 25 -20.15 -14.55 2.90
N LEU A 26 -19.36 -15.30 3.65
CA LEU A 26 -19.71 -16.66 4.06
C LEU A 26 -20.85 -16.70 5.09
N THR A 27 -21.01 -15.63 5.88
CA THR A 27 -22.07 -15.53 6.90
C THR A 27 -23.43 -15.38 6.23
N HIS A 28 -23.53 -14.52 5.22
CA HIS A 28 -24.77 -14.24 4.50
C HIS A 28 -24.94 -15.04 3.20
N GLN A 29 -23.96 -15.88 2.86
CA GLN A 29 -23.88 -16.63 1.59
C GLN A 29 -24.01 -15.73 0.35
N GLN A 30 -23.39 -14.55 0.41
CA GLN A 30 -23.43 -13.56 -0.67
C GLN A 30 -22.10 -13.50 -1.40
N VAL A 31 -22.19 -13.22 -2.70
CA VAL A 31 -21.03 -12.91 -3.54
C VAL A 31 -21.21 -11.50 -4.07
N GLU A 32 -20.19 -10.67 -3.89
CA GLU A 32 -20.15 -9.32 -4.44
C GLU A 32 -18.92 -9.16 -5.33
N ARG A 33 -19.08 -8.45 -6.44
CA ARG A 33 -17.98 -8.11 -7.34
C ARG A 33 -17.76 -6.61 -7.40
N SER A 34 -16.52 -6.21 -7.62
CA SER A 34 -16.19 -4.81 -7.88
C SER A 34 -15.09 -4.70 -8.93
N ARG A 35 -15.13 -3.60 -9.70
CA ARG A 35 -14.03 -3.15 -10.55
C ARG A 35 -13.34 -1.98 -9.87
N THR A 36 -12.03 -2.08 -9.72
CA THR A 36 -11.21 -1.02 -9.13
C THR A 36 -10.13 -0.58 -10.10
N GLU A 37 -10.05 0.72 -10.33
CA GLU A 37 -8.93 1.36 -11.03
C GLU A 37 -7.97 1.89 -9.97
N PHE A 38 -6.68 1.54 -10.09
CA PHE A 38 -5.62 1.97 -9.18
C PHE A 38 -4.63 2.85 -9.92
N THR A 39 -4.15 3.87 -9.23
CA THR A 39 -2.98 4.68 -9.63
C THR A 39 -1.95 4.55 -8.53
N ILE A 40 -0.78 3.98 -8.86
CA ILE A 40 0.32 3.73 -7.93
C ILE A 40 1.50 4.59 -8.35
N GLU A 41 1.95 5.45 -7.45
CA GLU A 41 3.08 6.36 -7.68
C GLU A 41 4.16 6.17 -6.61
N PRO A 42 5.45 6.43 -6.93
CA PRO A 42 6.51 6.41 -5.93
C PRO A 42 6.25 7.42 -4.81
N LEU A 43 6.48 7.02 -3.56
CA LEU A 43 6.32 7.92 -2.43
C LEU A 43 7.51 8.88 -2.30
N SER A 44 7.26 10.18 -2.31
CA SER A 44 8.30 11.20 -2.13
C SER A 44 8.83 11.21 -0.69
N SER A 45 10.08 11.61 -0.48
CA SER A 45 10.69 11.66 0.86
C SER A 45 9.88 12.47 1.88
N PRO A 46 9.31 13.66 1.54
CA PRO A 46 8.45 14.38 2.48
C PRO A 46 7.21 13.59 2.92
N LEU A 47 6.60 12.81 2.01
CA LEU A 47 5.46 11.97 2.33
C LEU A 47 5.87 10.75 3.17
N LYS A 48 7.05 10.17 2.92
CA LYS A 48 7.61 9.12 3.79
C LYS A 48 7.78 9.64 5.23
N THR A 49 8.30 10.86 5.39
CA THR A 49 8.45 11.49 6.72
C THR A 49 7.10 11.64 7.39
N LYS A 50 6.10 12.12 6.65
CA LYS A 50 4.73 12.23 7.17
C LYS A 50 4.18 10.89 7.65
N VAL A 51 4.30 9.82 6.86
CA VAL A 51 3.83 8.48 7.24
C VAL A 51 4.51 8.00 8.53
N LEU A 52 5.83 8.21 8.69
CA LEU A 52 6.54 7.88 9.91
C LEU A 52 6.01 8.66 11.12
N MET A 53 5.86 9.99 10.98
CA MET A 53 5.34 10.86 12.03
C MET A 53 3.92 10.48 12.46
N ASP A 54 3.02 10.27 11.49
CA ASP A 54 1.62 9.89 11.75
C ASP A 54 1.57 8.56 12.51
N ASN A 55 2.51 7.65 12.26
CA ASN A 55 2.61 6.36 12.93
C ASN A 55 3.50 6.36 14.18
N GLN A 56 3.93 7.52 14.66
CA GLN A 56 4.79 7.67 15.85
C GLN A 56 6.10 6.88 15.75
N GLN A 57 6.61 6.71 14.54
CA GLN A 57 7.92 6.10 14.28
C GLN A 57 9.03 7.14 14.45
N PRO A 58 10.24 6.72 14.86
CA PRO A 58 11.39 7.61 14.91
C PRO A 58 11.79 8.06 13.50
N ASP A 59 12.51 9.18 13.41
CA ASP A 59 13.17 9.57 12.18
C ASP A 59 14.24 8.55 11.81
N LEU A 60 14.20 8.10 10.56
CA LEU A 60 15.13 7.11 10.03
C LEU A 60 16.13 7.78 9.08
N PRO A 61 17.45 7.64 9.28
CA PRO A 61 18.46 8.30 8.44
C PRO A 61 18.45 7.79 7.00
N ASN A 62 17.95 6.58 6.76
CA ASN A 62 17.82 5.93 5.46
C ASN A 62 16.42 6.07 4.84
N ILE A 63 15.67 7.13 5.18
CA ILE A 63 14.29 7.35 4.73
C ILE A 63 14.12 7.25 3.20
N ASN A 64 15.12 7.69 2.44
CA ASN A 64 15.10 7.65 0.99
C ASN A 64 15.10 6.22 0.43
N ASP A 65 15.69 5.27 1.16
CA ASP A 65 15.81 3.87 0.76
C ASP A 65 14.56 3.04 1.11
N LEU A 66 13.67 3.58 1.95
CA LEU A 66 12.43 2.92 2.33
C LEU A 66 11.49 2.77 1.14
N CYS A 67 10.84 1.61 1.05
CA CYS A 67 9.91 1.27 -0.03
C CYS A 67 8.50 1.72 0.33
N GLY A 68 7.80 2.41 -0.57
CA GLY A 68 6.45 2.91 -0.29
C GLY A 68 5.80 3.51 -1.53
N TYR A 69 4.48 3.70 -1.48
CA TYR A 69 3.71 4.32 -2.56
C TYR A 69 2.71 5.34 -2.06
N HIS A 70 2.39 6.25 -2.97
CA HIS A 70 1.08 6.87 -3.00
C HIS A 70 0.13 5.97 -3.80
N LEU A 71 -0.99 5.57 -3.20
CA LEU A 71 -2.00 4.70 -3.80
C LEU A 71 -3.32 5.46 -3.89
N GLY A 72 -3.74 5.77 -5.11
CA GLY A 72 -5.10 6.20 -5.42
C GLY A 72 -5.93 5.03 -5.95
N PHE A 73 -7.22 4.99 -5.61
CA PHE A 73 -8.14 4.03 -6.20
C PHE A 73 -9.56 4.56 -6.37
N GLU A 74 -10.23 4.04 -7.39
CA GLU A 74 -11.66 4.23 -7.66
C GLU A 74 -12.31 2.87 -7.85
N THR A 75 -13.29 2.54 -7.01
CA THR A 75 -14.01 1.27 -7.03
C THR A 75 -15.46 1.48 -7.39
N VAL A 76 -15.97 0.64 -8.29
CA VAL A 76 -17.39 0.51 -8.61
C VAL A 76 -17.84 -0.91 -8.25
N SER A 77 -18.80 -1.06 -7.34
CA SER A 77 -19.39 -2.36 -7.00
C SER A 77 -20.41 -2.82 -8.05
N GLU A 78 -20.76 -4.10 -8.05
CA GLU A 78 -21.82 -4.68 -8.89
C GLU A 78 -23.19 -4.05 -8.63
N LYS A 79 -23.38 -3.47 -7.44
CA LYS A 79 -24.58 -2.70 -7.04
C LYS A 79 -24.54 -1.23 -7.50
N GLY A 80 -23.46 -0.80 -8.14
CA GLY A 80 -23.26 0.56 -8.65
C GLY A 80 -22.71 1.55 -7.61
N GLU A 81 -22.34 1.07 -6.42
CA GLU A 81 -21.74 1.93 -5.38
C GLU A 81 -20.33 2.35 -5.80
N ARG A 82 -19.97 3.61 -5.50
CA ARG A 82 -18.70 4.19 -5.88
C ARG A 82 -17.93 4.64 -4.65
N VAL A 83 -16.69 4.22 -4.56
CA VAL A 83 -15.75 4.64 -3.51
C VAL A 83 -14.44 5.06 -4.17
N SER A 84 -13.94 6.22 -3.81
CA SER A 84 -12.65 6.73 -4.27
C SER A 84 -11.82 7.19 -3.09
N GLN A 85 -10.53 6.87 -3.08
CA GLN A 85 -9.66 7.23 -1.97
C GLN A 85 -8.20 7.29 -2.42
N GLN A 86 -7.40 7.97 -1.62
CA GLN A 86 -5.95 8.01 -1.74
C GLN A 86 -5.32 7.77 -0.37
N LEU A 87 -4.20 7.06 -0.33
CA LEU A 87 -3.41 6.89 0.89
C LEU A 87 -1.93 6.73 0.56
N ASN A 88 -1.07 7.11 1.50
CA ASN A 88 0.34 6.76 1.45
C ASN A 88 0.60 5.50 2.27
N MET A 89 1.46 4.64 1.76
CA MET A 89 1.92 3.43 2.43
C MET A 89 3.45 3.38 2.43
N LEU A 90 4.03 2.94 3.54
CA LEU A 90 5.47 2.88 3.74
C LEU A 90 5.86 1.58 4.44
N PHE A 91 6.77 0.82 3.84
CA PHE A 91 7.40 -0.33 4.47
C PHE A 91 8.68 0.09 5.20
N VAL A 92 8.75 -0.23 6.50
CA VAL A 92 9.89 0.03 7.36
C VAL A 92 10.53 -1.31 7.75
N PRO A 93 11.66 -1.69 7.14
CA PRO A 93 12.32 -2.96 7.42
C PRO A 93 12.88 -2.98 8.85
N GLN A 94 12.66 -4.07 9.57
CA GLN A 94 13.18 -4.32 10.91
C GLN A 94 14.19 -5.47 10.94
N VAL A 95 13.95 -6.53 10.16
CA VAL A 95 14.79 -7.73 10.12
C VAL A 95 15.08 -8.13 8.68
N GLU A 96 16.36 -8.30 8.37
CA GLU A 96 16.83 -8.91 7.11
C GLU A 96 17.70 -10.13 7.46
N GLN A 97 17.17 -11.34 7.22
CA GLN A 97 17.87 -12.59 7.52
C GLN A 97 17.76 -13.56 6.35
N SER A 98 18.87 -13.80 5.66
CA SER A 98 18.96 -14.76 4.55
C SER A 98 17.87 -14.51 3.49
N ILE A 99 16.80 -15.32 3.47
CA ILE A 99 15.71 -15.22 2.52
C ILE A 99 14.49 -14.42 3.05
N ILE A 100 14.51 -13.95 4.28
CA ILE A 100 13.40 -13.25 4.94
C ILE A 100 13.70 -11.75 5.06
N LEU A 101 12.69 -10.94 4.74
CA LEU A 101 12.64 -9.51 5.04
C LEU A 101 11.33 -9.25 5.78
N GLU A 102 11.43 -8.72 6.99
CA GLU A 102 10.30 -8.41 7.86
C GLU A 102 10.36 -6.95 8.30
N GLY A 103 9.19 -6.37 8.54
CA GLY A 103 9.08 -4.98 8.90
C GLY A 103 7.63 -4.52 9.00
N ASP A 104 7.45 -3.30 9.45
CA ASP A 104 6.14 -2.68 9.57
C ASP A 104 5.68 -2.17 8.21
N TYR A 105 4.40 -2.39 7.88
CA TYR A 105 3.78 -1.79 6.70
C TYR A 105 2.77 -0.73 7.14
N LEU A 106 3.25 0.50 7.16
CA LEU A 106 2.56 1.66 7.70
C LEU A 106 1.69 2.33 6.63
N ARG A 107 0.63 2.98 7.09
CA ARG A 107 -0.28 3.79 6.27
C ARG A 107 -0.59 5.11 6.96
N ASP A 108 -1.00 6.13 6.21
CA ASP A 108 -1.49 7.37 6.82
C ASP A 108 -2.60 7.08 7.85
N ARG A 109 -2.55 7.72 9.02
CA ARG A 109 -3.52 7.53 10.11
C ARG A 109 -4.86 8.27 9.92
N ALA A 110 -5.10 8.89 8.75
CA ALA A 110 -6.36 9.59 8.47
C ALA A 110 -7.61 8.67 8.41
N TYR A 111 -7.50 7.42 8.83
CA TYR A 111 -8.48 6.35 8.60
C TYR A 111 -8.57 5.36 9.78
N GLU A 112 -8.82 5.89 10.98
CA GLU A 112 -9.44 5.14 12.09
C GLU A 112 -10.79 5.74 12.45
#